data_AF-A0A291BB65-F1
#
_entry.id   AF-A0A291BB65-F1
#
_cell.length_a   1.000
_cell.length_b   1.000
_cell.length_c   1.000
_cell.angle_alpha   90.00
_cell.angle_beta   90.00
_cell.angle_gamma   90.00
#
_symmetry.space_group_name_H-M   'P 1'
#
loop_
_entity.id
_entity.type
_entity.pdbx_description
1 polymer ?
#
loop_
_entity_poly.entity_id
_entity_poly.type
_entity_poly.pdbx_seq_one_letter_code
_entity_poly.pdbx_strand_id
1 'polypeptide(L)' 'MSYSHYSYIIKRTLTVNVAFKMKTNETIQHLSIDFTALKVYNERE' A
#
# COMPACT_ATOMS: atom_id res chain seq x y z
N MET A 1 23.36 -26.69 -2.63
CA MET A 1 22.75 -25.80 -3.63
C MET A 1 21.51 -25.15 -3.05
N SER A 2 21.61 -23.88 -2.63
CA SER A 2 20.47 -23.09 -2.15
C SER A 2 19.78 -22.43 -3.35
N TYR A 3 18.53 -22.83 -3.61
CA TYR A 3 17.72 -22.33 -4.71
C TYR A 3 17.16 -20.95 -4.32
N SER A 4 17.56 -19.90 -5.02
CA SER A 4 17.03 -18.55 -4.83
C SER A 4 15.55 -18.53 -5.23
N HIS A 5 14.66 -18.62 -4.24
CA HIS A 5 13.22 -18.49 -4.46
C HIS A 5 12.90 -17.07 -4.95
N TYR A 6 12.71 -16.94 -6.27
CA TYR A 6 11.89 -15.95 -6.97
C TYR A 6 11.68 -14.60 -6.27
N SER A 7 12.62 -13.66 -6.45
CA SER A 7 12.33 -12.23 -6.33
C SER A 7 11.87 -11.67 -7.67
N TYR A 8 10.81 -12.23 -8.26
CA TYR A 8 10.08 -11.54 -9.32
C TYR A 8 9.09 -10.59 -8.63
N ILE A 9 9.62 -9.55 -7.99
CA ILE A 9 8.82 -8.37 -7.66
C ILE A 9 8.43 -7.78 -9.00
N ILE A 10 7.24 -8.15 -9.46
CA ILE A 10 6.69 -7.80 -10.76
C ILE A 10 6.81 -6.28 -10.92
N LYS A 11 7.42 -5.83 -12.03
CA LYS A 11 7.53 -4.43 -12.50
C LYS A 11 6.18 -3.70 -12.70
N ARG A 12 5.08 -4.17 -12.11
CA ARG A 12 3.73 -3.60 -12.14
C ARG A 12 3.24 -3.20 -10.75
N THR A 13 4.13 -2.71 -9.89
CA THR A 13 3.70 -1.97 -8.70
C THR A 13 3.06 -0.68 -9.17
N LEU A 14 1.73 -0.63 -9.20
CA LEU A 14 0.99 0.63 -9.33
C LEU A 14 1.19 1.40 -8.02
N THR A 15 1.99 2.47 -8.07
CA THR A 15 2.14 3.36 -6.93
C THR A 15 0.86 4.14 -6.75
N VAL A 16 0.15 3.88 -5.65
CA VAL A 16 -1.02 4.65 -5.24
C VAL A 16 -0.60 5.57 -4.10
N ASN A 17 -0.75 6.88 -4.29
CA ASN A 17 -0.54 7.85 -3.22
C ASN A 17 -1.82 7.98 -2.40
N VAL A 18 -1.75 7.63 -1.12
CA VAL A 18 -2.84 7.78 -0.16
C VAL A 18 -2.44 8.84 0.85
N ALA A 19 -3.24 9.89 1.00
CA ALA A 19 -3.02 10.96 1.97
C ALA A 19 -4.13 10.97 3.02
N PHE A 20 -3.76 10.96 4.29
CA PHE A 20 -4.69 11.05 5.42
C PHE A 20 -4.60 12.43 6.06
N LYS A 21 -5.74 13.10 6.20
CA LYS A 21 -5.84 14.35 6.97
C LYS A 21 -6.52 14.06 8.31
N MET A 22 -5.74 13.98 9.37
CA MET A 22 -6.23 13.85 10.74
C MET A 22 -6.89 15.16 11.19
N LYS A 23 -7.98 15.09 11.95
CA LYS A 23 -8.68 16.23 12.57
C LYS A 23 -8.62 16.20 14.10
N THR A 24 -7.55 15.66 14.68
CA THR A 24 -7.40 15.57 16.13
C THR A 24 -6.48 16.69 16.61
N ASN A 25 -6.89 17.39 17.68
CA ASN A 25 -6.06 18.40 18.36
C ASN A 25 -5.03 17.77 19.30
N GLU A 26 -5.03 16.43 19.41
CA GLU A 26 -4.17 15.64 20.28
C GLU A 26 -3.18 14.80 19.47
N THR A 27 -2.11 14.36 20.12
CA THR A 27 -1.05 13.53 19.53
C THR A 27 -1.54 12.10 19.35
N ILE A 28 -1.47 11.60 18.11
CA ILE A 28 -1.75 10.19 17.80
C ILE A 28 -0.51 9.38 18.16
N GLN A 29 -0.61 8.59 19.22
CA GLN A 29 0.50 7.77 19.71
C GLN A 29 0.80 6.58 18.79
N HIS A 30 -0.24 5.96 18.23
CA HIS A 30 -0.13 4.82 17.32
C HIS A 30 -1.17 4.92 16.21
N LEU A 31 -0.73 4.75 14.96
CA LEU A 31 -1.59 4.63 13.79
C LEU A 31 -1.36 3.26 13.15
N SER A 32 -2.38 2.40 13.18
CA SER A 32 -2.41 1.17 12.39
C SER A 32 -3.28 1.38 11.14
N ILE A 33 -2.85 0.81 10.03
CA ILE A 33 -3.60 0.87 8.77
C ILE A 33 -3.73 -0.57 8.28
N ASP A 34 -4.93 -1.11 8.39
CA ASP A 34 -5.28 -2.44 7.93
C ASP A 34 -6.27 -2.34 6.78
N PHE A 35 -5.94 -2.97 5.64
CA PHE A 35 -6.83 -3.05 4.49
C PHE A 35 -7.17 -4.50 4.20
N THR A 36 -8.46 -4.81 4.05
CA THR A 36 -8.91 -6.14 3.61
C THR A 36 -8.81 -6.30 2.09
N ALA A 37 -8.95 -5.20 1.32
CA ALA A 37 -8.80 -5.18 -0.12
C ALA A 37 -8.46 -3.77 -0.64
N LEU A 38 -7.62 -3.70 -1.68
CA LEU A 38 -7.35 -2.48 -2.46
C LEU A 38 -7.64 -2.78 -3.93
N LYS A 39 -8.62 -2.09 -4.52
CA LYS A 39 -8.94 -2.19 -5.95
C LYS A 39 -8.44 -0.92 -6.65
N VAL A 40 -7.50 -1.09 -7.58
CA VAL A 40 -7.00 0.00 -8.42
C VAL A 40 -7.66 -0.15 -9.80
N TYR A 41 -8.49 0.82 -10.16
CA TYR A 41 -9.07 0.91 -11.51
C TYR A 41 -8.17 1.80 -12.37
N ASN A 42 -7.95 1.41 -13.62
CA ASN A 42 -7.21 2.21 -14.58
C ASN A 42 -8.19 3.09 -15.35
N GLU A 43 -7.81 4.33 -15.71
CA GLU A 43 -8.66 5.26 -16.49
C GLU A 43 -8.94 4.81 -17.94
N ARG A 44 -8.58 3.58 -18.32
CA ARG A 44 -8.73 3.05 -19.68
C ARG A 44 -9.53 1.76 -19.73
N GLU A 45 -10.69 1.77 -19.12
CA GLU A 45 -11.81 0.92 -19.52
C GLU A 45 -12.95 1.82 -20.01
#